data_AF-A0A326S1I9-F1
#
_entry.id   AF-A0A326S1I9-F1
#
_cell.length_a   1.000
_cell.length_b   1.000
_cell.length_c   1.000
_cell.angle_alpha   90.00
_cell.angle_beta   90.00
_cell.angle_gamma   90.00
#
_symmetry.space_group_name_H-M   'P 1'
#
loop_
_entity.id
_entity.type
_entity.pdbx_description
1 polymer ?
#
loop_
_entity_poly.entity_id
_entity_poly.type
_entity_poly.pdbx_seq_one_letter_code
_entity_poly.pdbx_strand_id
1 'polypeptide(L)'
;MSQSLRIIFQVTSFLGIFLFTQPLAAQQVKLEKPLLKDFEDLDFPRIQKADYYSLQKVYLISKIEDGLPQWYNESQRAQLIQKLRPEIKELYFWLYLDGQVSNGGFEQFYSNGFAYMIPEIKKFYQRVGDEKGLEILGKSETWYQNRPKEEVWMDFTLQHLDQEFFANDDYSERKIEAYVRANSHLYVRDENGDLFPQNYSGKLVSIDPVRKEKKEVEVKDNLVVGPVKLFTLDGTPIEELNFEYGRQLGSQKYFDESGRLEREEILYPSADYKDIRYFYPNGQVKISLRQNLDGTMIGDYSRYHENGSLAFTYHLDEYGNHTAPYFQFYPDGSKKLEVDRRGEEPKYINYWDENGIQLLKNGTGEYSYIYAYGGDSILYEYQFVDYKKHGIQRETRNGVLVKYTEMNYGQYDGYHREYYPNGRLKEEYLMKANKVVSHRSQKRFENPVLRINIRTYESGSWIKSLELEEPEVYPVLVNWNEVKDQIVVPLEVFEEYPDETVITANYLLHIDSKGAISGYDLSYSDNESVTNASEKIFPSLNFIPGTRAGENVDSYLGFRIWLWLEEGNPTN
;
A
#
# COMPACT_ATOMS: atom_id res chain seq x y z
N MET A 1 -5.02 23.23 7.68
CA MET A 1 -4.87 24.65 8.08
C MET A 1 -3.89 24.74 9.25
N SER A 2 -2.66 25.17 9.00
CA SER A 2 -2.01 26.26 9.75
C SER A 2 -0.63 26.50 9.11
N GLN A 3 -0.56 27.60 8.36
CA GLN A 3 0.70 28.23 7.99
C GLN A 3 1.25 28.96 9.22
N SER A 4 2.57 28.91 9.41
CA SER A 4 3.45 29.87 10.13
C SER A 4 4.80 29.17 10.31
N LEU A 5 6.00 29.73 10.12
CA LEU A 5 6.49 31.01 9.67
C LEU A 5 7.99 30.75 9.39
N ARG A 6 8.49 31.03 8.19
CA ARG A 6 9.94 30.96 7.89
C ARG A 6 10.63 32.17 8.53
N ILE A 7 11.57 31.92 9.44
CA ILE A 7 12.52 32.93 9.94
C ILE A 7 13.88 32.64 9.31
N ILE A 8 14.35 33.62 8.54
CA ILE A 8 15.69 33.71 7.96
C ILE A 8 16.61 34.30 9.03
N PHE A 9 17.74 33.63 9.30
CA PHE A 9 18.90 34.26 9.93
C PHE A 9 20.15 33.99 9.08
N GLN A 10 20.66 35.04 8.44
CA GLN A 10 22.06 35.17 8.05
C GLN A 10 22.83 35.73 9.26
N VAL A 11 23.90 35.06 9.71
CA VAL A 11 25.08 35.74 10.31
C VAL A 11 26.35 34.91 10.01
N THR A 12 27.19 35.55 9.19
CA THR A 12 28.65 35.51 9.01
C THR A 12 29.54 34.48 9.75
N SER A 13 30.31 33.78 8.93
CA SER A 13 31.75 33.43 9.00
C SER A 13 32.53 33.70 10.29
N PHE A 14 33.13 32.65 10.85
CA PHE A 14 34.41 32.72 11.55
C PHE A 14 35.33 31.58 11.09
N LEU A 15 36.52 31.97 10.65
CA LEU A 15 37.64 31.12 10.25
C LEU A 15 38.20 30.41 11.50
N GLY A 16 38.25 29.09 11.48
CA GLY A 16 38.89 28.27 12.51
C GLY A 16 39.59 27.09 11.85
N ILE A 17 40.88 27.24 11.61
CA ILE A 17 41.77 26.19 11.10
C ILE A 17 41.88 25.11 12.18
N PHE A 18 41.27 23.95 11.94
CA PHE A 18 41.63 22.71 12.61
C PHE A 18 42.00 21.66 11.55
N LEU A 19 43.30 21.39 11.48
CA LEU A 19 43.88 20.21 10.85
C LEU A 19 43.41 18.98 11.64
N PHE A 20 42.38 18.30 11.15
CA PHE A 20 42.14 16.90 11.45
C PHE A 20 42.05 16.15 10.12
N THR A 21 42.94 15.17 10.01
CA THR A 21 43.03 14.09 9.02
C THR A 21 41.76 13.91 8.19
N GLN A 22 41.89 14.04 6.87
CA GLN A 22 40.86 13.59 5.95
C GLN A 22 40.53 12.12 6.27
N PRO A 23 39.26 11.75 6.51
CA PRO A 23 38.90 10.36 6.32
C PRO A 23 39.14 10.07 4.84
N LEU A 24 39.73 8.88 4.56
CA LEU A 24 39.82 8.32 3.22
C LEU A 24 38.54 8.70 2.48
N ALA A 25 38.69 9.31 1.30
CA ALA A 25 37.60 9.44 0.37
C ALA A 25 37.04 8.02 0.18
N ALA A 26 35.94 7.72 0.87
CA ALA A 26 35.05 6.68 0.46
C ALA A 26 34.63 7.14 -0.92
N GLN A 27 35.21 6.51 -1.94
CA GLN A 27 34.66 6.51 -3.27
C GLN A 27 33.20 6.13 -3.05
N GLN A 28 32.31 7.12 -3.03
CA GLN A 28 30.88 6.88 -2.98
C GLN A 28 30.57 6.27 -4.34
N VAL A 29 30.75 4.96 -4.43
CA VAL A 29 30.26 4.17 -5.53
C VAL A 29 28.74 4.26 -5.40
N LYS A 30 28.17 5.27 -6.06
CA LYS A 30 26.76 5.29 -6.38
C LYS A 30 26.53 4.04 -7.23
N LEU A 31 26.01 2.97 -6.63
CA LEU A 31 25.30 1.94 -7.39
C LEU A 31 23.98 2.56 -7.86
N GLU A 32 24.06 3.48 -8.81
CA GLU A 32 22.90 3.82 -9.64
C GLU A 32 22.64 2.63 -10.56
N LYS A 33 21.36 2.26 -10.76
CA LYS A 33 21.01 1.22 -11.73
C LYS A 33 21.61 1.59 -13.08
N PRO A 34 22.35 0.69 -13.75
CA PRO A 34 22.95 1.01 -15.04
C PRO A 34 21.85 1.36 -16.04
N LEU A 35 22.10 2.33 -16.92
CA LEU A 35 21.19 2.54 -18.06
C LEU A 35 21.42 1.42 -19.07
N LEU A 36 20.35 0.99 -19.74
CA LEU A 36 20.43 -0.11 -20.72
C LEU A 36 21.47 0.16 -21.83
N LYS A 37 21.62 1.42 -22.24
CA LYS A 37 22.60 1.86 -23.24
C LYS A 37 24.07 1.70 -22.79
N ASP A 38 24.31 1.68 -21.49
CA ASP A 38 25.65 1.64 -20.87
C ASP A 38 25.98 0.23 -20.34
N PHE A 39 25.07 -0.73 -20.50
CA PHE A 39 25.24 -2.12 -20.08
C PHE A 39 25.88 -2.93 -21.20
N GLU A 40 27.12 -3.37 -20.98
CA GLU A 40 27.87 -4.19 -21.94
C GLU A 40 27.25 -5.58 -22.11
N ASP A 41 27.50 -6.19 -23.27
CA ASP A 41 27.00 -7.53 -23.55
C ASP A 41 27.63 -8.52 -22.58
N LEU A 42 26.80 -9.34 -21.95
CA LEU A 42 27.20 -10.33 -20.95
C LEU A 42 27.87 -9.68 -19.72
N ASP A 43 27.52 -8.45 -19.32
CA ASP A 43 28.00 -7.91 -18.05
C ASP A 43 27.32 -8.59 -16.83
N PHE A 44 27.86 -8.37 -15.64
CA PHE A 44 27.32 -8.88 -14.37
C PHE A 44 26.57 -7.78 -13.61
N PRO A 45 25.44 -8.11 -12.95
CA PRO A 45 24.88 -7.23 -11.94
C PRO A 45 25.85 -7.06 -10.78
N ARG A 46 25.77 -5.91 -10.12
CA ARG A 46 26.58 -5.57 -8.95
C ARG A 46 25.70 -5.44 -7.72
N ILE A 47 26.20 -5.92 -6.59
CA ILE A 47 25.53 -5.83 -5.30
C ILE A 47 26.56 -5.46 -4.23
N GLN A 48 26.15 -4.71 -3.21
CA GLN A 48 27.02 -4.42 -2.07
C GLN A 48 27.20 -5.66 -1.20
N LYS A 49 28.41 -5.88 -0.68
CA LYS A 49 28.71 -7.02 0.22
C LYS A 49 27.74 -7.15 1.39
N ALA A 50 27.42 -6.05 2.06
CA ALA A 50 26.48 -6.11 3.19
C ALA A 50 25.11 -6.64 2.77
N ASP A 51 24.60 -6.27 1.60
CA ASP A 51 23.33 -6.77 1.07
C ASP A 51 23.44 -8.25 0.68
N TYR A 52 24.53 -8.63 0.01
CA TYR A 52 24.79 -10.03 -0.35
C TYR A 52 24.74 -10.97 0.86
N TYR A 53 25.40 -10.61 1.97
CA TYR A 53 25.43 -11.48 3.15
C TYR A 53 24.17 -11.38 4.03
N SER A 54 23.47 -10.25 4.05
CA SER A 54 22.32 -10.03 4.94
C SER A 54 20.95 -10.38 4.36
N LEU A 55 20.76 -10.24 3.05
CA LEU A 55 19.50 -10.58 2.40
C LEU A 55 19.39 -12.10 2.23
N GLN A 56 18.17 -12.63 2.34
CA GLN A 56 17.86 -14.05 2.24
C GLN A 56 16.81 -14.29 1.15
N LYS A 57 16.78 -15.49 0.58
CA LYS A 57 15.75 -15.98 -0.35
C LYS A 57 15.49 -15.03 -1.52
N VAL A 58 14.24 -14.82 -1.94
CA VAL A 58 13.87 -13.90 -3.03
C VAL A 58 14.43 -12.50 -2.84
N TYR A 59 14.61 -12.00 -1.60
CA TYR A 59 15.19 -10.67 -1.40
C TYR A 59 16.65 -10.57 -1.86
N LEU A 60 17.45 -11.63 -1.68
CA LEU A 60 18.80 -11.68 -2.26
C LEU A 60 18.70 -11.68 -3.79
N ILE A 61 17.83 -12.53 -4.33
CA ILE A 61 17.73 -12.74 -5.78
C ILE A 61 17.22 -11.47 -6.49
N SER A 62 16.20 -10.83 -5.93
CA SER A 62 15.68 -9.53 -6.40
C SER A 62 16.75 -8.44 -6.29
N LYS A 63 17.60 -8.45 -5.25
CA LYS A 63 18.71 -7.48 -5.15
C LYS A 63 19.80 -7.72 -6.21
N ILE A 64 19.97 -8.96 -6.68
CA ILE A 64 20.83 -9.25 -7.84
C ILE A 64 20.19 -8.67 -9.12
N GLU A 65 18.88 -8.83 -9.31
CA GLU A 65 18.15 -8.22 -10.43
C GLU A 65 18.22 -6.69 -10.38
N ASP A 66 18.17 -6.08 -9.19
CA ASP A 66 18.35 -4.63 -9.03
C ASP A 66 19.67 -4.10 -9.59
N GLY A 67 20.69 -4.97 -9.70
CA GLY A 67 21.96 -4.64 -10.35
C GLY A 67 21.90 -4.61 -11.88
N LEU A 68 20.77 -5.01 -12.49
CA LEU A 68 20.54 -4.96 -13.93
C LEU A 68 19.92 -3.62 -14.37
N PRO A 69 20.01 -3.29 -15.67
CA PRO A 69 19.40 -2.08 -16.21
C PRO A 69 17.88 -1.99 -16.07
N GLN A 70 17.40 -0.77 -15.79
CA GLN A 70 15.97 -0.47 -15.83
C GLN A 70 15.48 -0.32 -17.28
N TRP A 71 14.25 -0.76 -17.54
CA TRP A 71 13.54 -0.64 -18.80
C TRP A 71 12.14 -0.05 -18.56
N TYR A 72 11.58 0.64 -19.55
CA TYR A 72 10.30 1.37 -19.46
C TYR A 72 9.24 0.87 -20.46
N ASN A 73 9.64 -0.01 -21.39
CA ASN A 73 8.76 -0.65 -22.36
C ASN A 73 9.30 -2.02 -22.80
N GLU A 74 8.47 -2.80 -23.51
CA GLU A 74 8.80 -4.18 -23.90
C GLU A 74 10.00 -4.27 -24.89
N SER A 75 10.20 -3.26 -25.73
CA SER A 75 11.35 -3.22 -26.66
C SER A 75 12.67 -3.14 -25.89
N GLN A 76 12.75 -2.25 -24.89
CA GLN A 76 13.90 -2.13 -24.01
C GLN A 76 14.13 -3.40 -23.19
N ARG A 77 13.05 -4.02 -22.70
CA ARG A 77 13.12 -5.30 -22.00
C ARG A 77 13.69 -6.42 -22.88
N ALA A 78 13.24 -6.52 -24.13
CA ALA A 78 13.74 -7.51 -25.08
C ALA A 78 15.24 -7.31 -25.38
N GLN A 79 15.70 -6.06 -25.50
CA GLN A 79 17.12 -5.74 -25.65
C GLN A 79 17.94 -6.15 -24.42
N LEU A 80 17.44 -5.88 -23.21
CA LEU A 80 18.10 -6.33 -21.97
C LEU A 80 18.29 -7.85 -21.98
N ILE A 81 17.23 -8.61 -22.26
CA ILE A 81 17.26 -10.08 -22.29
C ILE A 81 18.33 -10.62 -23.26
N GLN A 82 18.55 -9.96 -24.40
CA GLN A 82 19.58 -10.34 -25.37
C GLN A 82 21.01 -10.12 -24.85
N LYS A 83 21.21 -9.13 -23.98
CA LYS A 83 22.50 -8.80 -23.36
C LYS A 83 22.84 -9.69 -22.16
N LEU A 84 21.87 -10.36 -21.55
CA LEU A 84 22.08 -11.15 -20.34
C LEU A 84 22.91 -12.42 -20.61
N ARG A 85 23.77 -12.77 -19.64
CA ARG A 85 24.39 -14.11 -19.59
C ARG A 85 23.33 -15.20 -19.45
N PRO A 86 23.58 -16.42 -19.95
CA PRO A 86 22.64 -17.53 -19.81
C PRO A 86 22.17 -17.75 -18.36
N GLU A 87 23.09 -17.74 -17.41
CA GLU A 87 22.80 -17.97 -15.98
C GLU A 87 21.96 -16.84 -15.38
N ILE A 88 22.29 -15.58 -15.71
CA ILE A 88 21.55 -14.41 -15.22
C ILE A 88 20.15 -14.36 -15.85
N LYS A 89 20.03 -14.67 -17.14
CA LYS A 89 18.75 -14.72 -17.86
C LYS A 89 17.81 -15.78 -17.26
N GLU A 90 18.34 -16.94 -16.91
CA GLU A 90 17.58 -17.99 -16.23
C GLU A 90 17.06 -17.53 -14.85
N LEU A 91 17.91 -16.89 -14.04
CA LEU A 91 17.53 -16.34 -12.74
C LEU A 91 16.48 -15.22 -12.89
N TYR A 92 16.67 -14.35 -13.89
CA TYR A 92 15.74 -13.28 -14.24
C TYR A 92 14.37 -13.84 -14.65
N PHE A 93 14.33 -14.88 -15.48
CA PHE A 93 13.07 -15.53 -15.85
C PHE A 93 12.40 -16.27 -14.70
N TRP A 94 13.19 -16.83 -13.77
CA TRP A 94 12.64 -17.42 -12.55
C TRP A 94 11.96 -16.36 -11.67
N LEU A 95 12.54 -15.16 -11.52
CA LEU A 95 11.89 -14.05 -10.80
C LEU A 95 10.56 -13.62 -11.42
N TYR A 96 10.45 -13.67 -12.76
CA TYR A 96 9.17 -13.45 -13.44
C TYR A 96 8.16 -14.55 -13.13
N LEU A 97 8.58 -15.82 -13.08
CA LEU A 97 7.70 -16.90 -12.68
C LEU A 97 7.20 -16.68 -11.26
N ASP A 98 8.12 -16.50 -10.33
CA ASP A 98 7.82 -16.28 -8.91
C ASP A 98 6.87 -15.09 -8.72
N GLY A 99 7.21 -13.91 -9.22
CA GLY A 99 6.40 -12.71 -9.05
C GLY A 99 5.02 -12.79 -9.71
N GLN A 100 4.90 -13.43 -10.87
CA GLN A 100 3.61 -13.52 -11.57
C GLN A 100 2.68 -14.56 -10.93
N VAL A 101 3.21 -15.73 -10.58
CA VAL A 101 2.43 -16.79 -9.93
C VAL A 101 2.03 -16.35 -8.52
N SER A 102 2.91 -15.67 -7.80
CA SER A 102 2.59 -15.14 -6.48
C SER A 102 1.52 -14.04 -6.50
N ASN A 103 1.37 -13.31 -7.60
CA ASN A 103 0.38 -12.24 -7.73
C ASN A 103 -0.97 -12.72 -8.29
N GLY A 104 -0.99 -13.64 -9.26
CA GLY A 104 -2.22 -14.05 -9.94
C GLY A 104 -2.22 -15.50 -10.43
N GLY A 105 -1.37 -16.35 -9.86
CA GLY A 105 -1.25 -17.75 -10.22
C GLY A 105 -0.61 -17.97 -11.60
N PHE A 106 -0.55 -19.24 -11.99
CA PHE A 106 -0.06 -19.62 -13.33
C PHE A 106 -0.91 -19.02 -14.45
N GLU A 107 -2.23 -18.80 -14.24
CA GLU A 107 -3.09 -18.11 -15.21
C GLU A 107 -2.48 -16.77 -15.63
N GLN A 108 -2.13 -15.91 -14.65
CA GLN A 108 -1.56 -14.61 -14.93
C GLN A 108 -0.23 -14.72 -15.66
N PHE A 109 0.67 -15.62 -15.23
CA PHE A 109 1.95 -15.84 -15.88
C PHE A 109 1.78 -16.19 -17.38
N TYR A 110 0.85 -17.09 -17.69
CA TYR A 110 0.59 -17.53 -19.06
C TYR A 110 -0.16 -16.49 -19.90
N SER A 111 -1.17 -15.84 -19.33
CA SER A 111 -1.99 -14.85 -20.02
C SER A 111 -1.25 -13.54 -20.27
N ASN A 112 -0.22 -13.23 -19.47
CA ASN A 112 0.76 -12.17 -19.75
C ASN A 112 1.81 -12.58 -20.80
N GLY A 113 1.71 -13.78 -21.38
CA GLY A 113 2.53 -14.22 -22.51
C GLY A 113 3.93 -14.72 -22.12
N PHE A 114 4.19 -15.06 -20.86
CA PHE A 114 5.53 -15.47 -20.40
C PHE A 114 5.86 -16.95 -20.62
N ALA A 115 4.99 -17.70 -21.32
CA ALA A 115 5.20 -19.12 -21.63
C ALA A 115 6.57 -19.43 -22.29
N TYR A 116 7.11 -18.50 -23.09
CA TYR A 116 8.40 -18.67 -23.76
C TYR A 116 9.60 -18.80 -22.81
N MET A 117 9.45 -18.40 -21.54
CA MET A 117 10.51 -18.49 -20.53
C MET A 117 10.70 -19.89 -19.96
N ILE A 118 9.66 -20.73 -20.04
CA ILE A 118 9.59 -22.04 -19.37
C ILE A 118 10.79 -22.94 -19.67
N PRO A 119 11.28 -23.07 -20.92
CA PRO A 119 12.43 -23.93 -21.20
C PRO A 119 13.69 -23.54 -20.43
N GLU A 120 13.95 -22.23 -20.24
CA GLU A 120 15.11 -21.75 -19.49
C GLU A 120 14.89 -21.91 -17.98
N ILE A 121 13.68 -21.67 -17.48
CA ILE A 121 13.36 -21.90 -16.05
C ILE A 121 13.50 -23.39 -15.69
N LYS A 122 13.08 -24.30 -16.58
CA LYS A 122 13.28 -25.75 -16.39
C LYS A 122 14.77 -26.11 -16.30
N LYS A 123 15.62 -25.55 -17.17
CA LYS A 123 17.08 -25.73 -17.08
C LYS A 123 17.62 -25.23 -15.75
N PHE A 124 17.10 -24.10 -15.27
CA PHE A 124 17.50 -23.52 -14.00
C PHE A 124 17.12 -24.44 -12.83
N TYR A 125 15.87 -24.88 -12.73
CA TYR A 125 15.44 -25.83 -11.69
C TYR A 125 16.25 -27.13 -11.72
N GLN A 126 16.54 -27.68 -12.91
CA GLN A 126 17.40 -28.85 -13.06
C GLN A 126 18.81 -28.59 -12.52
N ARG A 127 19.39 -27.43 -12.81
CA ARG A 127 20.74 -27.06 -12.36
C ARG A 127 20.80 -26.85 -10.84
N VAL A 128 19.77 -26.23 -10.27
CA VAL A 128 19.61 -26.03 -8.81
C VAL A 128 19.31 -27.35 -8.09
N GLY A 129 18.79 -28.34 -8.80
CA GLY A 129 18.34 -29.62 -8.24
C GLY A 129 16.98 -29.52 -7.55
N ASP A 130 16.10 -28.61 -8.00
CA ASP A 130 14.73 -28.46 -7.52
C ASP A 130 13.76 -29.33 -8.34
N GLU A 131 13.69 -30.61 -7.99
CA GLU A 131 12.84 -31.59 -8.66
C GLU A 131 11.34 -31.26 -8.51
N LYS A 132 10.93 -30.72 -7.36
CA LYS A 132 9.53 -30.39 -7.10
C LYS A 132 9.09 -29.15 -7.88
N GLY A 133 9.92 -28.11 -7.91
CA GLY A 133 9.69 -26.94 -8.78
C GLY A 133 9.62 -27.34 -10.26
N LEU A 134 10.49 -28.26 -10.70
CA LEU A 134 10.47 -28.80 -12.06
C LEU A 134 9.20 -29.59 -12.37
N GLU A 135 8.72 -30.42 -11.44
CA GLU A 135 7.46 -31.17 -11.55
C GLU A 135 6.26 -30.22 -11.69
N ILE A 136 6.16 -29.24 -10.80
CA ILE A 136 5.08 -28.23 -10.78
C ILE A 136 5.08 -27.46 -12.11
N LEU A 137 6.23 -26.97 -12.57
CA LEU A 137 6.35 -26.27 -13.85
C LEU A 137 6.04 -27.18 -15.07
N GLY A 138 6.26 -28.50 -14.94
CA GLY A 138 5.84 -29.49 -15.94
C GLY A 138 4.32 -29.64 -16.00
N LYS A 139 3.66 -29.72 -14.84
CA LYS A 139 2.20 -29.74 -14.73
C LYS A 139 1.58 -28.45 -15.27
N SER A 140 2.17 -27.29 -14.96
CA SER A 140 1.68 -25.99 -15.44
C SER A 140 1.73 -25.88 -16.96
N GLU A 141 2.81 -26.33 -17.58
CA GLU A 141 2.94 -26.32 -19.04
C GLU A 141 1.95 -27.29 -19.69
N THR A 142 1.76 -28.47 -19.09
CA THR A 142 0.77 -29.45 -19.57
C THR A 142 -0.64 -28.89 -19.48
N TRP A 143 -0.98 -28.22 -18.37
CA TRP A 143 -2.24 -27.52 -18.22
C TRP A 143 -2.40 -26.43 -19.30
N TYR A 144 -1.40 -25.57 -19.49
CA TYR A 144 -1.45 -24.48 -20.47
C TYR A 144 -1.68 -24.97 -21.90
N GLN A 145 -1.05 -26.09 -22.28
CA GLN A 145 -1.23 -26.71 -23.60
C GLN A 145 -2.64 -27.31 -23.80
N ASN A 146 -3.29 -27.74 -22.72
CA ASN A 146 -4.59 -28.40 -22.75
C ASN A 146 -5.73 -27.52 -22.21
N ARG A 147 -5.45 -26.25 -21.88
CA ARG A 147 -6.41 -25.39 -21.18
C ARG A 147 -7.66 -25.16 -22.03
N PRO A 148 -8.82 -24.97 -21.38
CA PRO A 148 -10.04 -24.56 -22.05
C PRO A 148 -9.80 -23.28 -22.86
N LYS A 149 -10.31 -23.22 -24.10
CA LYS A 149 -10.27 -22.00 -24.91
C LYS A 149 -11.38 -21.02 -24.56
N GLU A 150 -12.38 -21.48 -23.81
CA GLU A 150 -13.49 -20.69 -23.31
C GLU A 150 -13.24 -20.35 -21.84
N GLU A 151 -13.78 -19.22 -21.40
CA GLU A 151 -13.65 -18.75 -20.02
C GLU A 151 -14.36 -19.71 -19.07
N VAL A 152 -13.61 -20.24 -18.09
CA VAL A 152 -14.14 -21.13 -17.06
C VAL A 152 -14.19 -20.35 -15.75
N TRP A 153 -15.38 -20.28 -15.14
CA TRP A 153 -15.60 -19.55 -13.89
C TRP A 153 -14.69 -20.05 -12.74
N MET A 154 -14.32 -21.34 -12.73
CA MET A 154 -13.38 -21.90 -11.76
C MET A 154 -12.64 -23.11 -12.33
N ASP A 155 -11.31 -23.01 -12.43
CA ASP A 155 -10.42 -24.12 -12.81
C ASP A 155 -9.75 -24.71 -11.56
N PHE A 156 -10.34 -25.79 -11.02
CA PHE A 156 -9.81 -26.49 -9.85
C PHE A 156 -8.44 -27.13 -10.08
N THR A 157 -8.09 -27.46 -11.33
CA THR A 157 -6.77 -28.02 -11.65
C THR A 157 -5.72 -26.95 -11.46
N LEU A 158 -5.99 -25.76 -11.99
CA LEU A 158 -5.10 -24.60 -11.85
C LEU A 158 -5.00 -24.13 -10.41
N GLN A 159 -6.13 -24.07 -9.70
CA GLN A 159 -6.13 -23.71 -8.28
C GLN A 159 -5.27 -24.66 -7.43
N HIS A 160 -5.38 -25.97 -7.67
CA HIS A 160 -4.55 -26.94 -6.97
C HIS A 160 -3.07 -26.79 -7.30
N LEU A 161 -2.76 -26.46 -8.57
CA LEU A 161 -1.39 -26.24 -9.01
C LEU A 161 -0.77 -24.99 -8.39
N ASP A 162 -1.52 -23.90 -8.30
CA ASP A 162 -1.09 -22.68 -7.59
C ASP A 162 -0.83 -22.99 -6.11
N GLN A 163 -1.71 -23.76 -5.47
CA GLN A 163 -1.50 -24.23 -4.08
C GLN A 163 -0.23 -25.09 -3.95
N GLU A 164 0.04 -26.00 -4.88
CA GLU A 164 1.29 -26.78 -4.90
C GLU A 164 2.52 -25.88 -5.02
N PHE A 165 2.45 -24.83 -5.84
CA PHE A 165 3.52 -23.84 -5.98
C PHE A 165 3.76 -23.09 -4.66
N PHE A 166 2.72 -22.51 -4.07
CA PHE A 166 2.82 -21.79 -2.79
C PHE A 166 3.32 -22.68 -1.66
N ALA A 167 2.88 -23.94 -1.61
CA ALA A 167 3.35 -24.89 -0.60
C ALA A 167 4.83 -25.26 -0.77
N ASN A 168 5.40 -25.09 -1.96
CA ASN A 168 6.79 -25.42 -2.27
C ASN A 168 7.72 -24.18 -2.29
N ASP A 169 7.17 -22.98 -2.22
CA ASP A 169 7.89 -21.72 -2.42
C ASP A 169 9.13 -21.56 -1.50
N ASP A 170 8.94 -21.61 -0.18
CA ASP A 170 10.05 -21.51 0.80
C ASP A 170 11.15 -22.56 0.56
N TYR A 171 10.77 -23.76 0.12
CA TYR A 171 11.73 -24.82 -0.19
C TYR A 171 12.55 -24.49 -1.45
N SER A 172 11.87 -24.05 -2.52
CA SER A 172 12.49 -23.63 -3.78
C SER A 172 13.42 -22.44 -3.58
N GLU A 173 12.97 -21.39 -2.88
CA GLU A 173 13.76 -20.20 -2.58
C GLU A 173 15.06 -20.55 -1.84
N ARG A 174 15.00 -21.40 -0.81
CA ARG A 174 16.19 -21.82 -0.05
C ARG A 174 17.18 -22.58 -0.91
N LYS A 175 16.70 -23.46 -1.80
CA LYS A 175 17.55 -24.18 -2.74
C LYS A 175 18.22 -23.23 -3.74
N ILE A 176 17.47 -22.30 -4.29
CA ILE A 176 17.96 -21.31 -5.25
C ILE A 176 18.98 -20.40 -4.59
N GLU A 177 18.69 -19.86 -3.40
CA GLU A 177 19.64 -19.04 -2.64
C GLU A 177 20.94 -19.81 -2.39
N ALA A 178 20.84 -21.04 -1.87
CA ALA A 178 22.02 -21.86 -1.60
C ALA A 178 22.85 -22.10 -2.87
N TYR A 179 22.20 -22.39 -3.99
CA TYR A 179 22.86 -22.59 -5.27
C TYR A 179 23.54 -21.31 -5.79
N VAL A 180 22.84 -20.17 -5.75
CA VAL A 180 23.37 -18.87 -6.19
C VAL A 180 24.56 -18.45 -5.33
N ARG A 181 24.51 -18.64 -4.01
CA ARG A 181 25.63 -18.36 -3.12
C ARG A 181 26.84 -19.25 -3.40
N ALA A 182 26.63 -20.56 -3.60
CA ALA A 182 27.68 -21.50 -3.92
C ALA A 182 28.34 -21.22 -5.28
N ASN A 183 27.60 -20.60 -6.20
CA ASN A 183 28.01 -20.32 -7.57
C ASN A 183 28.04 -18.82 -7.90
N SER A 184 28.27 -17.96 -6.90
CA SER A 184 28.12 -16.50 -7.03
C SER A 184 28.94 -15.89 -8.18
N HIS A 185 30.09 -16.49 -8.50
CA HIS A 185 30.93 -16.13 -9.64
C HIS A 185 30.22 -16.15 -11.01
N LEU A 186 29.11 -16.90 -11.15
CA LEU A 186 28.26 -16.95 -12.34
C LEU A 186 27.15 -15.89 -12.37
N TYR A 187 26.80 -15.31 -11.22
CA TYR A 187 25.59 -14.51 -11.10
C TYR A 187 25.86 -13.04 -10.80
N VAL A 188 26.90 -12.72 -10.04
CA VAL A 188 27.01 -11.38 -9.44
C VAL A 188 28.45 -10.99 -9.16
N ARG A 189 28.71 -9.68 -9.09
CA ARG A 189 29.96 -9.08 -8.60
C ARG A 189 29.69 -8.15 -7.42
N ASP A 190 30.72 -7.91 -6.62
CA ASP A 190 30.63 -6.93 -5.54
C ASP A 190 30.58 -5.50 -6.09
N GLU A 191 30.45 -4.52 -5.19
CA GLU A 191 30.38 -3.11 -5.53
C GLU A 191 31.60 -2.57 -6.30
N ASN A 192 32.75 -3.24 -6.23
CA ASN A 192 33.99 -2.88 -6.94
C ASN A 192 34.16 -3.67 -8.25
N GLY A 193 33.26 -4.61 -8.55
CA GLY A 193 33.36 -5.51 -9.69
C GLY A 193 34.14 -6.80 -9.41
N ASP A 194 34.51 -7.06 -8.16
CA ASP A 194 35.28 -8.24 -7.76
C ASP A 194 34.39 -9.45 -7.46
N LEU A 195 35.02 -10.62 -7.38
CA LEU A 195 34.37 -11.86 -6.94
C LEU A 195 34.18 -11.88 -5.41
N PHE A 196 33.07 -12.48 -4.96
CA PHE A 196 32.87 -12.74 -3.54
C PHE A 196 33.86 -13.80 -3.03
N PRO A 197 34.54 -13.55 -1.90
CA PRO A 197 35.48 -14.51 -1.33
C PRO A 197 34.75 -15.77 -0.83
N GLN A 198 35.44 -16.92 -0.90
CA GLN A 198 34.89 -18.20 -0.46
C GLN A 198 34.58 -18.24 1.05
N ASN A 199 35.36 -17.54 1.86
CA ASN A 199 35.09 -17.32 3.28
C ASN A 199 35.34 -15.86 3.63
N TYR A 200 34.31 -15.18 4.15
CA TYR A 200 34.37 -13.82 4.64
C TYR A 200 34.06 -13.76 6.13
N SER A 201 34.86 -12.99 6.86
CA SER A 201 34.57 -12.55 8.23
C SER A 201 34.98 -11.09 8.38
N GLY A 202 34.08 -10.27 8.90
CA GLY A 202 34.33 -8.84 9.02
C GLY A 202 33.05 -8.04 9.21
N LYS A 203 33.24 -6.74 9.47
CA LYS A 203 32.16 -5.76 9.51
C LYS A 203 32.01 -5.13 8.13
N LEU A 204 30.77 -5.04 7.67
CA LEU A 204 30.41 -4.46 6.40
C LEU A 204 29.43 -3.30 6.61
N VAL A 205 29.51 -2.34 5.71
CA VAL A 205 28.58 -1.22 5.61
C VAL A 205 28.11 -1.14 4.16
N SER A 206 26.79 -1.03 3.93
CA SER A 206 26.24 -0.62 2.64
C SER A 206 25.45 0.67 2.76
N ILE A 207 25.35 1.40 1.65
CA ILE A 207 24.51 2.59 1.52
C ILE A 207 23.53 2.38 0.38
N ASP A 208 22.23 2.48 0.63
CA ASP A 208 21.21 2.55 -0.41
C ASP A 208 21.02 4.02 -0.84
N PRO A 209 21.46 4.43 -2.04
CA PRO A 209 21.41 5.82 -2.46
C PRO A 209 19.99 6.29 -2.79
N VAL A 210 19.09 5.37 -3.12
CA VAL A 210 17.69 5.67 -3.47
C VAL A 210 16.90 5.94 -2.20
N ARG A 211 17.01 5.03 -1.23
CA ARG A 211 16.34 5.17 0.07
C ARG A 211 17.04 6.12 1.03
N LYS A 212 18.30 6.47 0.74
CA LYS A 212 19.19 7.23 1.63
C LYS A 212 19.32 6.53 2.99
N GLU A 213 19.64 5.24 2.93
CA GLU A 213 19.80 4.37 4.10
C GLU A 213 21.23 3.86 4.18
N LYS A 214 21.70 3.59 5.40
CA LYS A 214 22.99 2.96 5.72
C LYS A 214 22.71 1.68 6.51
N LYS A 215 23.26 0.56 6.05
CA LYS A 215 23.18 -0.74 6.72
C LYS A 215 24.53 -1.12 7.31
N GLU A 216 24.55 -1.63 8.52
CA GLU A 216 25.73 -2.20 9.19
C GLU A 216 25.46 -3.68 9.50
N VAL A 217 26.43 -4.55 9.17
CA VAL A 217 26.34 -5.98 9.40
C VAL A 217 27.68 -6.57 9.83
N GLU A 218 27.65 -7.54 10.72
CA GLU A 218 28.80 -8.36 11.09
C GLU A 218 28.63 -9.77 10.52
N VAL A 219 29.65 -10.24 9.80
CA VAL A 219 29.68 -11.55 9.16
C VAL A 219 30.81 -12.36 9.76
N LYS A 220 30.54 -13.63 10.06
CA LYS A 220 31.52 -14.62 10.51
C LYS A 220 31.30 -15.91 9.74
N ASP A 221 32.35 -16.39 9.07
CA ASP A 221 32.31 -17.59 8.24
C ASP A 221 31.16 -17.59 7.22
N ASN A 222 31.00 -16.46 6.49
CA ASN A 222 29.90 -16.16 5.56
C ASN A 222 28.50 -16.06 6.18
N LEU A 223 28.35 -16.18 7.50
CA LEU A 223 27.06 -16.10 8.19
C LEU A 223 26.95 -14.78 8.94
N VAL A 224 25.78 -14.15 8.86
CA VAL A 224 25.48 -12.96 9.68
C VAL A 224 25.42 -13.35 11.14
N VAL A 225 26.05 -12.56 11.99
CA VAL A 225 26.05 -12.73 13.45
C VAL A 225 25.71 -11.42 14.15
N GLY A 226 24.86 -11.50 15.16
CA GLY A 226 24.42 -10.33 15.91
C GLY A 226 23.44 -9.44 15.13
N PRO A 227 23.30 -8.17 15.53
CA PRO A 227 22.33 -7.28 14.92
C PRO A 227 22.78 -6.77 13.55
N VAL A 228 21.92 -6.91 12.55
CA VAL A 228 21.91 -6.07 11.34
C VAL A 228 21.23 -4.76 11.71
N LYS A 229 21.89 -3.63 11.48
CA LYS A 229 21.36 -2.31 11.84
C LYS A 229 21.17 -1.46 10.60
N LEU A 230 20.00 -0.89 10.44
CA LEU A 230 19.65 0.01 9.35
C LEU A 230 19.39 1.41 9.92
N PHE A 231 19.95 2.41 9.27
CA PHE A 231 19.84 3.82 9.64
C PHE A 231 19.51 4.66 8.41
N THR A 232 18.95 5.83 8.60
CA THR A 232 19.00 6.90 7.60
C THR A 232 20.45 7.41 7.45
N LEU A 233 20.74 8.15 6.37
CA LEU A 233 22.09 8.75 6.18
C LEU A 233 22.50 9.75 7.28
N ASP A 234 21.55 10.38 7.97
CA ASP A 234 21.77 11.26 9.13
C ASP A 234 21.91 10.50 10.46
N GLY A 235 21.76 9.18 10.45
CA GLY A 235 22.03 8.30 11.60
C GLY A 235 20.81 7.96 12.47
N THR A 236 19.60 8.31 12.03
CA THR A 236 18.35 7.91 12.69
C THR A 236 18.13 6.40 12.47
N PRO A 237 17.90 5.58 13.52
CA PRO A 237 17.68 4.15 13.36
C PRO A 237 16.36 3.88 12.63
N ILE A 238 16.36 2.88 11.75
CA ILE A 238 15.19 2.40 11.00
C ILE A 238 14.84 1.00 11.49
N GLU A 239 15.82 0.09 11.52
CA GLU A 239 15.65 -1.30 11.96
C GLU A 239 16.87 -1.84 12.71
N GLU A 240 16.64 -2.73 13.67
CA GLU A 240 17.66 -3.58 14.31
C GLU A 240 17.15 -5.02 14.30
N LEU A 241 17.73 -5.85 13.42
CA LEU A 241 17.33 -7.24 13.22
C LEU A 241 18.40 -8.17 13.78
N ASN A 242 18.05 -8.99 14.77
CA ASN A 242 19.01 -9.89 15.42
C ASN A 242 19.14 -11.23 14.69
N PHE A 243 20.39 -11.64 14.46
CA PHE A 243 20.73 -12.90 13.83
C PHE A 243 21.63 -13.75 14.72
N GLU A 244 21.34 -15.06 14.75
CA GLU A 244 22.21 -16.08 15.32
C GLU A 244 22.63 -17.04 14.20
N TYR A 245 23.91 -16.98 13.80
CA TYR A 245 24.50 -17.83 12.77
C TYR A 245 23.68 -17.90 11.46
N GLY A 246 23.33 -16.73 10.93
CA GLY A 246 22.55 -16.59 9.70
C GLY A 246 21.04 -16.82 9.85
N ARG A 247 20.52 -17.07 11.05
CA ARG A 247 19.06 -17.17 11.29
C ARG A 247 18.57 -15.96 12.06
N GLN A 248 17.52 -15.31 11.56
CA GLN A 248 16.89 -14.18 12.26
C GLN A 248 16.15 -14.70 13.50
N LEU A 249 16.62 -14.36 14.70
CA LEU A 249 16.14 -14.88 15.97
C LEU A 249 16.18 -13.81 17.05
N GLY A 250 15.32 -13.95 18.06
CA GLY A 250 15.22 -12.98 19.15
C GLY A 250 14.47 -11.71 18.75
N SER A 251 14.81 -10.60 19.43
CA SER A 251 14.15 -9.30 19.26
C SER A 251 14.48 -8.66 17.91
N GLN A 252 13.46 -8.26 17.16
CA GLN A 252 13.54 -7.52 15.92
C GLN A 252 12.87 -6.17 16.15
N LYS A 253 13.58 -5.07 16.02
CA LYS A 253 13.09 -3.73 16.36
C LYS A 253 12.94 -2.87 15.11
N TYR A 254 11.86 -2.12 15.06
CA TYR A 254 11.51 -1.20 13.99
C TYR A 254 11.22 0.16 14.61
N PHE A 255 11.77 1.21 14.00
CA PHE A 255 11.75 2.56 14.53
C PHE A 255 10.96 3.50 13.61
N ASP A 256 10.29 4.49 14.19
CA ASP A 256 9.59 5.53 13.44
C ASP A 256 10.56 6.54 12.80
N GLU A 257 10.03 7.48 12.01
CA GLU A 257 10.80 8.53 11.33
C GLU A 257 11.61 9.43 12.29
N SER A 258 11.27 9.43 13.59
CA SER A 258 11.99 10.17 14.64
C SER A 258 13.00 9.30 15.40
N GLY A 259 13.19 8.05 15.01
CA GLY A 259 14.10 7.09 15.64
C GLY A 259 13.56 6.49 16.96
N ARG A 260 12.26 6.57 17.22
CA ARG A 260 11.63 5.98 18.41
C ARG A 260 11.16 4.56 18.10
N LEU A 261 11.26 3.65 19.07
CA LEU A 261 10.79 2.28 18.88
C LEU A 261 9.29 2.29 18.58
N GLU A 262 8.90 1.77 17.42
CA GLU A 262 7.52 1.71 16.95
C GLU A 262 6.95 0.29 17.10
N ARG A 263 7.77 -0.70 16.73
CA ARG A 263 7.39 -2.13 16.75
C ARG A 263 8.56 -2.99 17.20
N GLU A 264 8.25 -4.05 17.93
CA GLU A 264 9.16 -5.12 18.25
C GLU A 264 8.51 -6.48 17.99
N GLU A 265 9.24 -7.37 17.33
CA GLU A 265 8.85 -8.77 17.12
C GLU A 265 9.84 -9.70 17.83
N ILE A 266 9.37 -10.78 18.43
CA ILE A 266 10.23 -11.80 19.04
C ILE A 266 10.08 -13.09 18.24
N LEU A 267 11.17 -13.51 17.59
CA LEU A 267 11.25 -14.74 16.81
C LEU A 267 11.93 -15.83 17.64
N TYR A 268 11.28 -17.00 17.73
CA TYR A 268 11.79 -18.12 18.51
C TYR A 268 12.32 -19.25 17.60
N PRO A 269 13.38 -19.98 17.99
CA PRO A 269 14.03 -20.97 17.12
C PRO A 269 13.14 -22.15 16.65
N SER A 270 12.07 -22.45 17.38
CA SER A 270 11.22 -23.62 17.13
C SER A 270 9.74 -23.35 17.38
N ALA A 271 9.35 -22.08 17.43
CA ALA A 271 7.94 -21.71 17.48
C ALA A 271 7.43 -21.44 16.08
N ASP A 272 6.19 -21.87 15.84
CA ASP A 272 5.36 -21.51 14.69
C ASP A 272 4.60 -20.19 14.92
N TYR A 273 5.02 -19.40 15.92
CA TYR A 273 4.48 -18.10 16.24
C TYR A 273 5.57 -17.08 16.59
N LYS A 274 5.17 -15.81 16.57
CA LYS A 274 5.93 -14.67 17.06
C LYS A 274 5.09 -13.82 18.01
N ASP A 275 5.75 -13.20 18.98
CA ASP A 275 5.12 -12.19 19.83
C ASP A 275 5.42 -10.79 19.25
N ILE A 276 4.41 -9.93 19.17
CA ILE A 276 4.52 -8.60 18.57
C ILE A 276 4.06 -7.54 19.57
N ARG A 277 4.87 -6.49 19.71
CA ARG A 277 4.54 -5.29 20.47
C ARG A 277 4.62 -4.07 19.58
N TYR A 278 3.62 -3.21 19.67
CA TYR A 278 3.64 -1.86 19.10
C TYR A 278 3.73 -0.85 20.23
N PHE A 279 4.36 0.29 19.98
CA PHE A 279 4.63 1.30 20.98
C PHE A 279 4.02 2.65 20.59
N TYR A 280 3.71 3.44 21.61
CA TYR A 280 3.38 4.85 21.45
C TYR A 280 4.66 5.69 21.35
N PRO A 281 4.59 6.94 20.83
CA PRO A 281 5.74 7.84 20.79
C PRO A 281 6.38 8.14 22.16
N ASN A 282 5.67 7.87 23.26
CA ASN A 282 6.17 7.99 24.64
C ASN A 282 6.91 6.74 25.14
N GLY A 283 7.06 5.70 24.31
CA GLY A 283 7.71 4.43 24.63
C GLY A 283 6.86 3.41 25.37
N GLN A 284 5.60 3.73 25.71
CA GLN A 284 4.69 2.76 26.31
C GLN A 284 4.12 1.79 25.29
N VAL A 285 3.80 0.57 25.71
CA VAL A 285 3.18 -0.43 24.84
C VAL A 285 1.80 0.06 24.43
N LYS A 286 1.53 0.07 23.13
CA LYS A 286 0.25 0.39 22.50
C LYS A 286 -0.57 -0.87 22.26
N ILE A 287 0.05 -1.90 21.69
CA ILE A 287 -0.57 -3.21 21.39
C ILE A 287 0.43 -4.30 21.75
N SER A 288 -0.07 -5.41 22.29
CA SER A 288 0.66 -6.66 22.49
C SER A 288 -0.19 -7.80 21.96
N LEU A 289 0.38 -8.64 21.11
CA LEU A 289 -0.32 -9.76 20.48
C LEU A 289 0.63 -10.91 20.16
N ARG A 290 0.06 -12.08 19.87
CA ARG A 290 0.76 -13.22 19.28
C ARG A 290 0.18 -13.57 17.92
N GLN A 291 1.05 -14.01 17.02
CA GLN A 291 0.70 -14.33 15.64
C GLN A 291 1.43 -15.59 15.20
N ASN A 292 0.73 -16.52 14.56
CA ASN A 292 1.35 -17.64 13.85
C ASN A 292 2.17 -17.14 12.64
N LEU A 293 3.07 -17.97 12.12
CA LEU A 293 3.89 -17.60 10.97
C LEU A 293 3.08 -17.38 9.67
N ASP A 294 1.84 -17.86 9.60
CA ASP A 294 0.88 -17.62 8.52
C ASP A 294 0.16 -16.26 8.62
N GLY A 295 0.38 -15.52 9.70
CA GLY A 295 -0.28 -14.24 9.95
C GLY A 295 -1.54 -14.32 10.82
N THR A 296 -2.00 -15.52 11.18
CA THR A 296 -3.19 -15.71 12.02
C THR A 296 -2.90 -15.25 13.45
N MET A 297 -3.73 -14.35 13.98
CA MET A 297 -3.61 -13.90 15.37
C MET A 297 -4.12 -14.99 16.31
N ILE A 298 -3.36 -15.29 17.36
CA ILE A 298 -3.67 -16.36 18.32
C ILE A 298 -3.42 -15.88 19.75
N GLY A 299 -4.02 -16.55 20.74
CA GLY A 299 -3.78 -16.26 22.15
C GLY A 299 -4.26 -14.88 22.58
N ASP A 300 -3.52 -14.24 23.49
CA ASP A 300 -3.91 -12.97 24.08
C ASP A 300 -3.66 -11.78 23.14
N TYR A 301 -4.69 -10.96 22.97
CA TYR A 301 -4.58 -9.63 22.38
C TYR A 301 -4.87 -8.57 23.44
N SER A 302 -3.99 -7.58 23.54
CA SER A 302 -4.19 -6.43 24.41
C SER A 302 -3.83 -5.14 23.69
N ARG A 303 -4.69 -4.13 23.79
CA ARG A 303 -4.39 -2.74 23.44
C ARG A 303 -4.44 -1.90 24.70
N TYR A 304 -3.55 -0.93 24.81
CA TYR A 304 -3.41 -0.02 25.93
C TYR A 304 -3.69 1.42 25.50
N HIS A 305 -4.05 2.27 26.46
CA HIS A 305 -4.10 3.72 26.31
C HIS A 305 -2.69 4.33 26.39
N GLU A 306 -2.53 5.59 25.97
CA GLU A 306 -1.23 6.30 26.02
C GLU A 306 -0.68 6.50 27.43
N ASN A 307 -1.48 6.32 28.48
CA ASN A 307 -1.05 6.37 29.87
C ASN A 307 -0.65 4.98 30.42
N GLY A 308 -0.78 3.92 29.61
CA GLY A 308 -0.36 2.56 29.93
C GLY A 308 -1.46 1.71 30.56
N SER A 309 -2.66 2.26 30.78
CA SER A 309 -3.80 1.47 31.23
C SER A 309 -4.34 0.60 30.08
N LEU A 310 -4.92 -0.55 30.41
CA LEU A 310 -5.51 -1.44 29.41
C LEU A 310 -6.70 -0.74 28.74
N ALA A 311 -6.77 -0.72 27.42
CA ALA A 311 -7.87 -0.14 26.64
C ALA A 311 -8.87 -1.20 26.20
N PHE A 312 -8.39 -2.35 25.69
CA PHE A 312 -9.22 -3.53 25.47
C PHE A 312 -8.41 -4.81 25.38
N THR A 313 -9.06 -5.94 25.60
CA THR A 313 -8.45 -7.27 25.50
C THR A 313 -9.45 -8.35 25.08
N TYR A 314 -8.92 -9.43 24.48
CA TYR A 314 -9.62 -10.67 24.16
C TYR A 314 -8.62 -11.82 23.97
N HIS A 315 -9.11 -13.05 23.98
CA HIS A 315 -8.32 -14.27 23.74
C HIS A 315 -8.82 -15.00 22.49
N LEU A 316 -7.89 -15.48 21.67
CA LEU A 316 -8.12 -16.23 20.44
C LEU A 316 -7.57 -17.66 20.54
N ASP A 317 -8.23 -18.62 19.88
CA ASP A 317 -7.69 -19.98 19.69
C ASP A 317 -6.63 -20.04 18.56
N GLU A 318 -6.16 -21.24 18.23
CA GLU A 318 -5.16 -21.48 17.18
C GLU A 318 -5.64 -21.17 15.75
N TYR A 319 -6.96 -20.98 15.57
CA TYR A 319 -7.61 -20.65 14.31
C TYR A 319 -8.06 -19.19 14.25
N GLY A 320 -7.74 -18.39 15.27
CA GLY A 320 -8.12 -16.98 15.35
C GLY A 320 -9.56 -16.72 15.82
N ASN A 321 -10.26 -17.70 16.39
CA ASN A 321 -11.61 -17.51 16.92
C ASN A 321 -11.59 -17.02 18.36
N HIS A 322 -12.52 -16.14 18.71
CA HIS A 322 -12.71 -15.71 20.10
C HIS A 322 -13.07 -16.90 21.00
N THR A 323 -12.42 -17.00 22.16
CA THR A 323 -12.70 -18.04 23.17
C THR A 323 -13.36 -17.47 24.43
N ALA A 324 -13.25 -16.16 24.64
CA ALA A 324 -13.75 -15.43 25.79
C ALA A 324 -14.42 -14.10 25.38
N PRO A 325 -15.21 -13.47 26.27
CA PRO A 325 -15.73 -12.13 26.03
C PRO A 325 -14.63 -11.10 25.76
N TYR A 326 -14.97 -10.14 24.93
CA TYR A 326 -14.19 -8.96 24.62
C TYR A 326 -14.48 -7.87 25.67
N PHE A 327 -13.42 -7.26 26.22
CA PHE A 327 -13.54 -6.20 27.23
C PHE A 327 -12.93 -4.90 26.74
N GLN A 328 -13.59 -3.77 26.97
CA GLN A 328 -13.02 -2.42 26.85
C GLN A 328 -13.04 -1.69 28.19
N PHE A 329 -12.10 -0.76 28.34
CA PHE A 329 -11.90 0.04 29.52
C PHE A 329 -11.65 1.51 29.16
N TYR A 330 -12.02 2.40 30.07
CA TYR A 330 -11.68 3.83 30.00
C TYR A 330 -10.20 4.08 30.35
N PRO A 331 -9.65 5.27 30.02
CA PRO A 331 -8.26 5.60 30.34
C PRO A 331 -7.91 5.50 31.83
N ASP A 332 -8.87 5.64 32.73
CA ASP A 332 -8.70 5.46 34.18
C ASP A 332 -8.69 3.98 34.62
N GLY A 333 -8.89 3.04 33.69
CA GLY A 333 -8.95 1.60 33.93
C GLY A 333 -10.34 1.07 34.33
N SER A 334 -11.35 1.93 34.45
CA SER A 334 -12.72 1.51 34.72
C SER A 334 -13.33 0.76 33.53
N LYS A 335 -14.27 -0.14 33.79
CA LYS A 335 -14.93 -0.93 32.73
C LYS A 335 -15.79 -0.02 31.85
N LYS A 336 -15.69 -0.21 30.54
CA LYS A 336 -16.51 0.49 29.55
C LYS A 336 -17.51 -0.44 28.89
N LEU A 337 -17.05 -1.58 28.38
CA LEU A 337 -17.85 -2.45 27.54
C LEU A 337 -17.46 -3.92 27.72
N GLU A 338 -18.44 -4.80 27.74
CA GLU A 338 -18.29 -6.26 27.71
C GLU A 338 -19.19 -6.84 26.62
N VAL A 339 -18.60 -7.56 25.66
CA VAL A 339 -19.30 -8.12 24.50
C VAL A 339 -18.86 -9.55 24.26
N ASP A 340 -19.81 -10.45 24.02
CA ASP A 340 -19.51 -11.80 23.50
C ASP A 340 -19.48 -11.77 21.97
N ARG A 341 -18.32 -12.08 21.38
CA ARG A 341 -18.08 -12.10 19.93
C ARG A 341 -17.88 -13.51 19.36
N ARG A 342 -18.26 -14.54 20.13
CA ARG A 342 -18.07 -15.95 19.72
C ARG A 342 -19.10 -16.44 18.71
N GLY A 343 -20.19 -15.69 18.51
CA GLY A 343 -21.19 -15.95 17.49
C GLY A 343 -21.17 -14.88 16.40
N GLU A 344 -21.84 -15.17 15.28
CA GLU A 344 -22.00 -14.26 14.12
C GLU A 344 -22.43 -12.85 14.55
N GLU A 345 -23.45 -12.76 15.41
CA GLU A 345 -23.95 -11.50 15.95
C GLU A 345 -23.37 -11.25 17.35
N PRO A 346 -22.63 -10.15 17.56
CA PRO A 346 -22.10 -9.80 18.87
C PRO A 346 -23.20 -9.60 19.91
N LYS A 347 -23.07 -10.24 21.07
CA LYS A 347 -23.98 -10.02 22.21
C LYS A 347 -23.37 -8.98 23.14
N TYR A 348 -23.93 -7.78 23.14
CA TYR A 348 -23.59 -6.72 24.08
C TYR A 348 -24.06 -7.13 25.48
N ILE A 349 -23.13 -7.39 26.40
CA ILE A 349 -23.46 -7.90 27.74
C ILE A 349 -23.63 -6.73 28.70
N ASN A 350 -22.64 -5.85 28.80
CA ASN A 350 -22.65 -4.72 29.72
C ASN A 350 -22.00 -3.47 29.09
N TYR A 351 -22.54 -2.29 29.37
CA TYR A 351 -21.97 -1.00 29.00
C TYR A 351 -22.09 0.00 30.16
N TRP A 352 -21.00 0.72 30.42
CA TRP A 352 -20.93 1.80 31.40
C TRP A 352 -20.51 3.08 30.68
N ASP A 353 -21.05 4.23 31.13
CA ASP A 353 -20.61 5.54 30.67
C ASP A 353 -19.33 6.01 31.40
N GLU A 354 -18.83 7.19 31.03
CA GLU A 354 -17.60 7.79 31.60
C GLU A 354 -17.74 8.14 33.10
N ASN A 355 -18.97 8.19 33.63
CA ASN A 355 -19.24 8.42 35.04
C ASN A 355 -19.40 7.10 35.82
N GLY A 356 -19.23 5.95 35.16
CA GLY A 356 -19.41 4.62 35.73
C GLY A 356 -20.88 4.20 35.87
N ILE A 357 -21.82 4.92 35.26
CA ILE A 357 -23.25 4.54 35.24
C ILE A 357 -23.43 3.41 34.24
N GLN A 358 -23.94 2.27 34.71
CA GLN A 358 -24.24 1.12 33.85
C GLN A 358 -25.53 1.37 33.06
N LEU A 359 -25.41 1.63 31.76
CA LEU A 359 -26.53 1.92 30.86
C LEU A 359 -27.07 0.67 30.15
N LEU A 360 -26.24 -0.37 29.97
CA LEU A 360 -26.65 -1.68 29.48
C LEU A 360 -26.21 -2.76 30.46
N LYS A 361 -27.15 -3.64 30.82
CA LYS A 361 -26.93 -4.71 31.80
C LYS A 361 -27.54 -6.01 31.30
N ASN A 362 -26.71 -7.04 31.20
CA ASN A 362 -27.05 -8.37 30.71
C ASN A 362 -27.93 -8.33 29.43
N GLY A 363 -27.48 -7.56 28.43
CA GLY A 363 -28.16 -7.47 27.13
C GLY A 363 -29.41 -6.59 27.08
N THR A 364 -29.72 -5.83 28.13
CA THR A 364 -30.86 -4.90 28.15
C THR A 364 -30.43 -3.51 28.57
N GLY A 365 -30.86 -2.49 27.83
CA GLY A 365 -30.54 -1.08 28.09
C GLY A 365 -30.00 -0.36 26.85
N GLU A 366 -29.21 0.68 27.08
CA GLU A 366 -28.73 1.58 26.03
C GLU A 366 -27.22 1.44 25.84
N TYR A 367 -26.77 1.45 24.59
CA TYR A 367 -25.36 1.45 24.23
C TYR A 367 -25.12 2.52 23.18
N SER A 368 -24.09 3.34 23.39
CA SER A 368 -23.68 4.36 22.44
C SER A 368 -22.17 4.38 22.28
N TYR A 369 -21.70 4.77 21.10
CA TYR A 369 -20.29 5.01 20.85
C TYR A 369 -20.09 5.99 19.70
N ILE A 370 -18.95 6.66 19.70
CA ILE A 370 -18.54 7.58 18.63
C ILE A 370 -17.48 6.88 17.77
N TYR A 371 -17.66 6.91 16.46
CA TYR A 371 -16.69 6.51 15.45
C TYR A 371 -16.22 7.75 14.70
N ALA A 372 -14.95 8.13 14.86
CA ALA A 372 -14.38 9.28 14.16
C ALA A 372 -13.33 8.81 13.14
N TYR A 373 -13.49 9.21 11.87
CA TYR A 373 -12.58 8.88 10.78
C TYR A 373 -12.58 9.96 9.70
N GLY A 374 -11.41 10.37 9.22
CA GLY A 374 -11.31 11.27 8.05
C GLY A 374 -11.89 12.68 8.26
N GLY A 375 -12.02 13.15 9.50
CA GLY A 375 -12.70 14.42 9.83
C GLY A 375 -14.19 14.29 10.09
N ASP A 376 -14.78 13.12 9.81
CA ASP A 376 -16.14 12.78 10.21
C ASP A 376 -16.17 12.19 11.62
N SER A 377 -17.27 12.44 12.34
CA SER A 377 -17.61 11.85 13.63
C SER A 377 -19.04 11.33 13.58
N ILE A 378 -19.22 10.02 13.75
CA ILE A 378 -20.53 9.36 13.78
C ILE A 378 -20.82 8.88 15.20
N LEU A 379 -21.86 9.42 15.81
CA LEU A 379 -22.43 8.89 17.05
C LEU A 379 -23.47 7.82 16.69
N TYR A 380 -23.25 6.61 17.21
CA TYR A 380 -24.20 5.51 17.18
C TYR A 380 -24.90 5.41 18.53
N GLU A 381 -26.23 5.30 18.50
CA GLU A 381 -27.06 5.12 19.69
C GLU A 381 -27.99 3.93 19.47
N TYR A 382 -27.93 2.97 20.38
CA TYR A 382 -28.67 1.73 20.29
C TYR A 382 -29.41 1.41 21.58
N GLN A 383 -30.57 0.80 21.42
CA GLN A 383 -31.38 0.27 22.51
C GLN A 383 -31.52 -1.24 22.34
N PHE A 384 -31.40 -1.98 23.43
CA PHE A 384 -31.41 -3.43 23.47
C PHE A 384 -32.38 -3.99 24.51
N VAL A 385 -32.99 -5.13 24.18
CA VAL A 385 -33.70 -6.01 25.11
C VAL A 385 -33.32 -7.45 24.79
N ASP A 386 -32.90 -8.21 25.81
CA ASP A 386 -32.48 -9.61 25.66
C ASP A 386 -31.48 -9.82 24.51
N TYR A 387 -30.41 -9.01 24.52
CA TYR A 387 -29.32 -9.01 23.54
C TYR A 387 -29.72 -8.65 22.10
N LYS A 388 -30.98 -8.26 21.86
CA LYS A 388 -31.50 -7.88 20.54
C LYS A 388 -31.80 -6.39 20.50
N LYS A 389 -31.50 -5.74 19.37
CA LYS A 389 -31.89 -4.34 19.13
C LYS A 389 -33.40 -4.19 19.27
N HIS A 390 -33.84 -3.24 20.08
CA HIS A 390 -35.24 -2.99 20.41
C HIS A 390 -35.42 -1.50 20.69
N GLY A 391 -36.56 -0.91 20.33
CA GLY A 391 -36.77 0.53 20.44
C GLY A 391 -36.02 1.30 19.35
N ILE A 392 -35.51 2.47 19.70
CA ILE A 392 -34.98 3.44 18.74
C ILE A 392 -33.47 3.28 18.56
N GLN A 393 -33.03 3.26 17.31
CA GLN A 393 -31.62 3.26 16.90
C GLN A 393 -31.33 4.53 16.10
N ARG A 394 -30.21 5.20 16.34
CA ARG A 394 -29.83 6.45 15.66
C ARG A 394 -28.36 6.45 15.22
N GLU A 395 -28.10 7.11 14.11
CA GLU A 395 -26.76 7.43 13.64
C GLU A 395 -26.70 8.94 13.34
N THR A 396 -25.80 9.65 14.01
CA THR A 396 -25.61 11.10 13.85
C THR A 396 -24.19 11.38 13.35
N ARG A 397 -24.04 11.86 12.12
CA ARG A 397 -22.75 12.21 11.50
C ARG A 397 -22.53 13.72 11.59
N ASN A 398 -21.44 14.15 12.21
CA ASN A 398 -21.07 15.56 12.40
C ASN A 398 -22.19 16.43 13.00
N GLY A 399 -22.96 15.86 13.92
CA GLY A 399 -24.12 16.52 14.55
C GLY A 399 -25.42 16.48 13.73
N VAL A 400 -25.41 15.92 12.51
CA VAL A 400 -26.58 15.74 11.66
C VAL A 400 -27.08 14.31 11.78
N LEU A 401 -28.37 14.13 12.10
CA LEU A 401 -29.01 12.81 12.09
C LEU A 401 -29.00 12.28 10.64
N VAL A 402 -28.31 11.16 10.40
CA VAL A 402 -28.23 10.53 9.07
C VAL A 402 -29.05 9.26 8.97
N LYS A 403 -29.37 8.63 10.12
CA LYS A 403 -30.20 7.44 10.17
C LYS A 403 -31.02 7.36 11.45
N TYR A 404 -32.26 6.91 11.31
CA TYR A 404 -33.18 6.65 12.40
C TYR A 404 -33.93 5.35 12.14
N THR A 405 -34.06 4.48 13.13
CA THR A 405 -34.75 3.19 12.95
C THR A 405 -35.48 2.77 14.21
N GLU A 406 -36.74 2.35 14.06
CA GLU A 406 -37.52 1.68 15.10
C GLU A 406 -37.43 0.15 14.93
N MET A 407 -37.12 -0.54 16.01
CA MET A 407 -36.91 -1.99 16.03
C MET A 407 -37.70 -2.68 17.14
N ASN A 408 -38.07 -3.93 16.90
CA ASN A 408 -38.72 -4.80 17.86
C ASN A 408 -38.02 -6.17 17.87
N TYR A 409 -37.22 -6.45 18.91
CA TYR A 409 -36.48 -7.72 19.09
C TYR A 409 -35.68 -8.15 17.84
N GLY A 410 -34.90 -7.22 17.28
CA GLY A 410 -34.03 -7.44 16.13
C GLY A 410 -34.73 -7.29 14.77
N GLN A 411 -36.03 -7.00 14.75
CA GLN A 411 -36.79 -6.77 13.52
C GLN A 411 -37.06 -5.29 13.31
N TYR A 412 -36.99 -4.81 12.07
CA TYR A 412 -37.52 -3.51 11.67
C TYR A 412 -39.04 -3.51 11.85
N ASP A 413 -39.55 -2.68 12.77
CA ASP A 413 -40.97 -2.58 13.11
C ASP A 413 -41.25 -1.14 13.57
N GLY A 414 -41.79 -0.32 12.67
CA GLY A 414 -41.90 1.12 12.81
C GLY A 414 -41.21 1.88 11.67
N TYR A 415 -40.81 3.12 11.91
CA TYR A 415 -40.16 3.95 10.90
C TYR A 415 -38.67 3.65 10.73
N HIS A 416 -38.21 3.63 9.48
CA HIS A 416 -36.81 3.68 9.08
C HIS A 416 -36.59 4.91 8.19
N ARG A 417 -35.67 5.79 8.57
CA ARG A 417 -35.38 7.04 7.85
C ARG A 417 -33.88 7.18 7.62
N GLU A 418 -33.55 7.59 6.41
CA GLU A 418 -32.21 8.04 6.03
C GLU A 418 -32.26 9.52 5.66
N TYR A 419 -31.19 10.24 5.95
CA TYR A 419 -31.08 11.66 5.68
C TYR A 419 -29.78 11.96 4.94
N TYR A 420 -29.83 12.96 4.07
CA TYR A 420 -28.63 13.50 3.41
C TYR A 420 -27.72 14.22 4.42
N PRO A 421 -26.44 14.46 4.07
CA PRO A 421 -25.53 15.23 4.93
C PRO A 421 -26.01 16.65 5.28
N ASN A 422 -26.95 17.22 4.50
CA ASN A 422 -27.59 18.51 4.80
C ASN A 422 -28.77 18.40 5.78
N GLY A 423 -29.09 17.20 6.27
CA GLY A 423 -30.19 16.92 7.20
C GLY A 423 -31.57 16.73 6.55
N ARG A 424 -31.68 16.85 5.22
CA ARG A 424 -32.94 16.61 4.51
C ARG A 424 -33.25 15.12 4.48
N LEU A 425 -34.53 14.77 4.60
CA LEU A 425 -35.00 13.39 4.45
C LEU A 425 -34.64 12.87 3.06
N LYS A 426 -33.92 11.76 2.99
CA LYS A 426 -33.57 11.06 1.75
C LYS A 426 -34.61 9.99 1.47
N GLU A 427 -34.77 9.07 2.41
CA GLU A 427 -35.70 7.94 2.34
C GLU A 427 -36.49 7.80 3.65
N GLU A 428 -37.76 7.44 3.54
CA GLU A 428 -38.57 6.99 4.67
C GLU A 428 -39.34 5.72 4.31
N TYR A 429 -39.20 4.71 5.16
CA TYR A 429 -39.93 3.45 5.11
C TYR A 429 -40.76 3.29 6.38
N LEU A 430 -42.00 2.85 6.22
CA LEU A 430 -42.77 2.26 7.31
C LEU A 430 -42.63 0.75 7.22
N MET A 431 -42.12 0.12 8.27
CA MET A 431 -41.79 -1.31 8.30
C MET A 431 -42.70 -2.05 9.29
N LYS A 432 -43.09 -3.28 8.97
CA LYS A 432 -43.73 -4.20 9.91
C LYS A 432 -43.08 -5.58 9.82
N ALA A 433 -42.43 -6.03 10.89
CA ALA A 433 -41.73 -7.32 10.95
C ALA A 433 -40.82 -7.53 9.73
N ASN A 434 -39.91 -6.58 9.48
CA ASN A 434 -38.97 -6.53 8.35
C ASN A 434 -39.57 -6.34 6.95
N LYS A 435 -40.89 -6.13 6.83
CA LYS A 435 -41.54 -5.88 5.53
C LYS A 435 -41.88 -4.41 5.36
N VAL A 436 -41.61 -3.86 4.17
CA VAL A 436 -42.00 -2.50 3.79
C VAL A 436 -43.52 -2.44 3.64
N VAL A 437 -44.15 -1.54 4.39
CA VAL A 437 -45.57 -1.19 4.31
C VAL A 437 -45.77 -0.01 3.36
N SER A 438 -44.92 1.00 3.47
CA SER A 438 -44.90 2.16 2.58
C SER A 438 -43.50 2.75 2.47
N HIS A 439 -43.25 3.47 1.38
CA HIS A 439 -41.97 4.10 1.07
C HIS A 439 -42.18 5.46 0.41
N ARG A 440 -41.33 6.44 0.75
CA ARG A 440 -41.19 7.70 0.01
C ARG A 440 -39.74 8.16 0.01
N SER A 441 -39.36 8.85 -1.06
CA SER A 441 -38.05 9.47 -1.22
C SER A 441 -38.16 10.98 -1.47
N GLN A 442 -37.10 11.73 -1.21
CA GLN A 442 -36.96 13.13 -1.63
C GLN A 442 -35.57 13.36 -2.22
N LYS A 443 -35.45 14.30 -3.17
CA LYS A 443 -34.16 14.70 -3.75
C LYS A 443 -33.31 15.48 -2.73
N ARG A 444 -31.98 15.38 -2.84
CA ARG A 444 -31.04 16.13 -1.98
C ARG A 444 -31.23 17.63 -2.12
N PHE A 445 -31.28 18.09 -3.36
CA PHE A 445 -31.29 19.51 -3.71
C PHE A 445 -32.65 19.93 -4.27
N GLU A 446 -33.14 21.11 -3.89
CA GLU A 446 -34.32 21.73 -4.53
C GLU A 446 -33.94 22.47 -5.79
N ASN A 447 -32.82 23.19 -5.74
CA ASN A 447 -32.28 24.00 -6.83
C ASN A 447 -30.81 23.60 -7.08
N PRO A 448 -30.54 22.44 -7.72
CA PRO A 448 -29.17 21.99 -7.96
C PRO A 448 -28.39 22.96 -8.86
N VAL A 449 -27.15 23.26 -8.48
CA VAL A 449 -26.21 24.08 -9.25
C VAL A 449 -24.91 23.30 -9.49
N LEU A 450 -24.45 23.30 -10.74
CA LEU A 450 -23.18 22.69 -11.14
C LEU A 450 -21.99 23.44 -10.55
N ARG A 451 -21.02 22.69 -10.02
CA ARG A 451 -19.72 23.16 -9.55
C ARG A 451 -18.62 22.44 -10.30
N ILE A 452 -17.55 23.18 -10.56
CA ILE A 452 -16.43 22.73 -11.38
C ILE A 452 -15.11 23.07 -10.70
N ASN A 453 -14.18 22.13 -10.70
CA ASN A 453 -12.79 22.35 -10.31
C ASN A 453 -11.84 21.80 -11.37
N ILE A 454 -10.72 22.48 -11.58
CA ILE A 454 -9.68 22.08 -12.54
C ILE A 454 -8.34 22.06 -11.80
N ARG A 455 -7.52 21.03 -12.04
CA ARG A 455 -6.16 20.93 -11.50
C ARG A 455 -5.19 20.39 -12.55
N THR A 456 -3.95 20.87 -12.47
CA THR A 456 -2.81 20.32 -13.20
C THR A 456 -1.81 19.61 -12.27
N TYR A 457 -1.02 18.69 -12.80
CA TYR A 457 0.00 17.95 -12.06
C TYR A 457 1.14 17.46 -12.96
N GLU A 458 2.31 17.23 -12.36
CA GLU A 458 3.52 16.71 -13.02
C GLU A 458 3.35 15.22 -13.33
N SER A 459 3.68 14.80 -14.56
CA SER A 459 3.40 13.45 -15.09
C SER A 459 4.65 12.69 -15.56
N GLY A 460 5.79 12.88 -14.87
CA GLY A 460 7.12 12.40 -15.31
C GLY A 460 7.22 10.90 -15.63
N SER A 461 6.54 10.02 -14.89
CA SER A 461 6.52 8.59 -15.20
C SER A 461 5.80 8.28 -16.52
N TRP A 462 4.68 8.96 -16.79
CA TRP A 462 3.93 8.80 -18.03
C TRP A 462 4.71 9.35 -19.22
N ILE A 463 5.35 10.51 -19.07
CA ILE A 463 6.23 11.12 -20.08
C ILE A 463 7.37 10.15 -20.44
N LYS A 464 8.06 9.58 -19.45
CA LYS A 464 9.15 8.61 -19.66
C LYS A 464 8.67 7.33 -20.34
N SER A 465 7.49 6.84 -20.01
CA SER A 465 6.91 5.65 -20.64
C SER A 465 6.63 5.83 -22.13
N LEU A 466 6.36 7.06 -22.56
CA LEU A 466 6.14 7.44 -23.95
C LEU A 466 7.44 7.82 -24.67
N GLU A 467 8.60 7.65 -24.03
CA GLU A 467 9.92 8.09 -24.52
C GLU A 467 9.94 9.59 -24.89
N LEU A 468 9.08 10.38 -24.25
CA LEU A 468 9.02 11.81 -24.41
C LEU A 468 10.02 12.48 -23.47
N GLU A 469 10.49 13.66 -23.87
CA GLU A 469 11.45 14.40 -23.08
C GLU A 469 10.74 15.23 -21.99
N GLU A 470 11.12 15.02 -20.73
CA GLU A 470 10.60 15.78 -19.60
C GLU A 470 11.14 17.23 -19.63
N PRO A 471 10.31 18.26 -19.33
CA PRO A 471 10.81 19.61 -19.16
C PRO A 471 11.55 19.75 -17.82
N GLU A 472 12.46 20.71 -17.68
CA GLU A 472 13.07 21.05 -16.39
C GLU A 472 12.10 21.82 -15.50
N VAL A 473 11.23 22.63 -16.12
CA VAL A 473 10.13 23.33 -15.45
C VAL A 473 8.84 23.02 -16.20
N TYR A 474 7.84 22.51 -15.50
CA TYR A 474 6.55 22.14 -16.09
C TYR A 474 5.70 23.36 -16.50
N PRO A 475 4.84 23.22 -17.53
CA PRO A 475 3.88 24.27 -17.89
C PRO A 475 2.93 24.62 -16.74
N VAL A 476 2.49 25.89 -16.70
CA VAL A 476 1.60 26.39 -15.63
C VAL A 476 0.32 26.98 -16.22
N LEU A 477 -0.84 26.42 -15.86
CA LEU A 477 -2.16 26.92 -16.28
C LEU A 477 -2.49 28.24 -15.57
N VAL A 478 -2.78 29.31 -16.33
CA VAL A 478 -2.98 30.66 -15.77
C VAL A 478 -4.42 31.18 -15.76
N ASN A 479 -5.31 30.63 -16.58
CA ASN A 479 -6.65 31.18 -16.81
C ASN A 479 -7.81 30.24 -16.46
N TRP A 480 -7.57 29.21 -15.64
CA TRP A 480 -8.59 28.21 -15.31
C TRP A 480 -9.89 28.83 -14.75
N ASN A 481 -9.79 29.90 -13.94
CA ASN A 481 -10.95 30.57 -13.35
C ASN A 481 -11.85 31.23 -14.38
N GLU A 482 -11.29 31.72 -15.49
CA GLU A 482 -12.04 32.39 -16.57
C GLU A 482 -12.68 31.37 -17.52
N VAL A 483 -12.07 30.19 -17.63
CA VAL A 483 -12.45 29.17 -18.61
C VAL A 483 -13.42 28.15 -18.01
N LYS A 484 -13.36 27.88 -16.70
CA LYS A 484 -14.19 26.83 -16.07
C LYS A 484 -15.70 27.00 -16.31
N ASP A 485 -16.19 28.25 -16.36
CA ASP A 485 -17.62 28.53 -16.54
C ASP A 485 -18.10 28.23 -17.98
N GLN A 486 -17.19 27.95 -18.91
CA GLN A 486 -17.51 27.45 -20.26
C GLN A 486 -17.85 25.95 -20.27
N ILE A 487 -17.52 25.22 -19.19
CA ILE A 487 -17.89 23.81 -19.03
C ILE A 487 -19.38 23.76 -18.69
N VAL A 488 -20.17 23.27 -19.63
CA VAL A 488 -21.62 23.10 -19.46
C VAL A 488 -21.95 21.62 -19.64
N VAL A 489 -22.53 21.03 -18.61
CA VAL A 489 -23.02 19.65 -18.60
C VAL A 489 -24.49 19.66 -18.15
N PRO A 490 -25.41 18.97 -18.84
CA PRO A 490 -26.80 18.85 -18.40
C PRO A 490 -26.90 18.23 -17.00
N LEU A 491 -27.81 18.72 -16.16
CA LEU A 491 -27.93 18.20 -14.78
C LEU A 491 -28.46 16.76 -14.76
N GLU A 492 -29.15 16.34 -15.82
CA GLU A 492 -29.65 14.98 -16.03
C GLU A 492 -28.51 13.95 -16.03
N VAL A 493 -27.29 14.35 -16.41
CA VAL A 493 -26.10 13.49 -16.36
C VAL A 493 -25.83 13.00 -14.93
N PHE A 494 -26.22 13.77 -13.91
CA PHE A 494 -26.03 13.41 -12.51
C PHE A 494 -27.15 12.50 -11.98
N GLU A 495 -28.27 12.33 -12.68
CA GLU A 495 -29.37 11.47 -12.22
C GLU A 495 -29.00 9.97 -12.26
N GLU A 496 -28.00 9.61 -13.07
CA GLU A 496 -27.46 8.25 -13.15
C GLU A 496 -26.49 7.93 -11.99
N TYR A 497 -26.16 8.91 -11.16
CA TYR A 497 -25.19 8.79 -10.09
C TYR A 497 -25.82 9.12 -8.72
N PRO A 498 -25.27 8.59 -7.61
CA PRO A 498 -25.63 9.08 -6.28
C PRO A 498 -25.42 10.60 -6.16
N ASP A 499 -26.30 11.30 -5.44
CA ASP A 499 -26.29 12.78 -5.26
C ASP A 499 -24.99 13.37 -4.64
N GLU A 500 -24.02 12.54 -4.28
CA GLU A 500 -22.72 12.94 -3.71
C GLU A 500 -21.56 12.74 -4.71
N THR A 501 -21.86 12.30 -5.93
CA THR A 501 -20.84 11.87 -6.90
C THR A 501 -20.12 13.07 -7.49
N VAL A 502 -18.80 12.93 -7.57
CA VAL A 502 -17.91 13.85 -8.30
C VAL A 502 -17.51 13.18 -9.60
N ILE A 503 -17.98 13.72 -10.72
CA ILE A 503 -17.68 13.23 -12.08
C ILE A 503 -16.35 13.83 -12.53
N THR A 504 -15.46 13.01 -13.09
CA THR A 504 -14.06 13.34 -13.35
C THR A 504 -13.61 12.97 -14.77
N ALA A 505 -12.73 13.79 -15.35
CA ALA A 505 -11.97 13.45 -16.56
C ALA A 505 -10.48 13.82 -16.41
N ASN A 506 -9.59 13.00 -16.99
CA ASN A 506 -8.14 13.05 -16.84
C ASN A 506 -7.42 12.98 -18.18
N TYR A 507 -6.50 13.90 -18.40
CA TYR A 507 -5.77 14.07 -19.64
C TYR A 507 -4.26 14.23 -19.40
N LEU A 508 -3.46 13.84 -20.37
CA LEU A 508 -2.12 14.39 -20.60
C LEU A 508 -2.23 15.42 -21.71
N LEU A 509 -2.05 16.69 -21.40
CA LEU A 509 -2.07 17.74 -22.40
C LEU A 509 -0.69 17.89 -23.04
N HIS A 510 -0.65 18.06 -24.35
CA HIS A 510 0.54 18.43 -25.10
C HIS A 510 0.50 19.94 -25.28
N ILE A 511 1.55 20.62 -24.82
CA ILE A 511 1.60 22.08 -24.73
C ILE A 511 2.80 22.53 -25.55
N ASP A 512 2.56 23.34 -26.57
CA ASP A 512 3.65 23.85 -27.40
C ASP A 512 4.51 24.90 -26.68
N SER A 513 5.66 25.22 -27.26
CA SER A 513 6.58 26.27 -26.79
C SER A 513 5.97 27.68 -26.67
N LYS A 514 4.75 27.89 -27.17
CA LYS A 514 3.97 29.15 -27.02
C LYS A 514 2.92 29.06 -25.93
N GLY A 515 2.71 27.89 -25.32
CA GLY A 515 1.79 27.67 -24.21
C GLY A 515 0.38 27.33 -24.68
N ALA A 516 0.20 26.98 -25.95
CA ALA A 516 -1.06 26.52 -26.51
C ALA A 516 -1.13 24.99 -26.48
N ILE A 517 -2.35 24.46 -26.35
CA ILE A 517 -2.56 23.01 -26.44
C ILE A 517 -2.42 22.59 -27.91
N SER A 518 -1.45 21.73 -28.19
CA SER A 518 -1.19 21.16 -29.52
C SER A 518 -1.80 19.78 -29.71
N GLY A 519 -2.15 19.10 -28.61
CA GLY A 519 -2.72 17.76 -28.59
C GLY A 519 -3.05 17.32 -27.16
N TYR A 520 -3.66 16.14 -27.02
CA TYR A 520 -3.93 15.54 -25.72
C TYR A 520 -4.14 14.03 -25.84
N ASP A 521 -3.82 13.33 -24.74
CA ASP A 521 -4.16 11.93 -24.54
C ASP A 521 -5.19 11.82 -23.39
N LEU A 522 -6.36 11.26 -23.69
CA LEU A 522 -7.35 10.94 -22.66
C LEU A 522 -6.89 9.69 -21.90
N SER A 523 -6.70 9.81 -20.58
CA SER A 523 -6.41 8.65 -19.73
C SER A 523 -7.66 8.01 -19.15
N TYR A 524 -8.60 8.81 -18.68
CA TYR A 524 -9.78 8.33 -17.96
C TYR A 524 -10.88 9.38 -17.99
N SER A 525 -12.12 8.94 -18.09
CA SER A 525 -13.30 9.78 -17.93
C SER A 525 -14.47 8.95 -17.44
N ASP A 526 -15.26 9.49 -16.51
CA ASP A 526 -16.43 8.80 -15.96
C ASP A 526 -17.57 8.66 -16.98
N ASN A 527 -17.71 9.63 -17.90
CA ASN A 527 -18.68 9.55 -18.99
C ASN A 527 -18.33 10.47 -20.18
N GLU A 528 -19.02 10.26 -21.30
CA GLU A 528 -18.81 11.01 -22.52
C GLU A 528 -19.19 12.49 -22.41
N SER A 529 -20.17 12.83 -21.55
CA SER A 529 -20.62 14.22 -21.37
C SER A 529 -19.54 15.09 -20.73
N VAL A 530 -18.86 14.58 -19.68
CA VAL A 530 -17.72 15.29 -19.09
C VAL A 530 -16.53 15.35 -20.05
N THR A 531 -16.27 14.29 -20.81
CA THR A 531 -15.22 14.29 -21.86
C THR A 531 -15.46 15.42 -22.87
N ASN A 532 -16.66 15.45 -23.46
CA ASN A 532 -17.04 16.42 -24.48
C ASN A 532 -17.06 17.86 -23.93
N ALA A 533 -17.47 18.07 -22.69
CA ALA A 533 -17.45 19.40 -22.06
C ALA A 533 -16.01 19.86 -21.72
N SER A 534 -15.16 18.93 -21.31
CA SER A 534 -13.74 19.18 -21.02
C SER A 534 -12.96 19.57 -22.27
N GLU A 535 -13.09 18.82 -23.35
CA GLU A 535 -12.29 19.04 -24.57
C GLU A 535 -12.67 20.35 -25.28
N LYS A 536 -13.93 20.78 -25.16
CA LYS A 536 -14.41 22.06 -25.71
C LYS A 536 -13.66 23.28 -25.17
N ILE A 537 -13.14 23.20 -23.94
CA ILE A 537 -12.44 24.33 -23.34
C ILE A 537 -10.95 24.37 -23.66
N PHE A 538 -10.37 23.31 -24.23
CA PHE A 538 -8.93 23.24 -24.50
C PHE A 538 -8.41 24.40 -25.36
N PRO A 539 -9.10 24.84 -26.44
CA PRO A 539 -8.67 26.01 -27.21
C PRO A 539 -8.65 27.32 -26.41
N SER A 540 -9.37 27.38 -25.29
CA SER A 540 -9.45 28.55 -24.40
C SER A 540 -8.41 28.51 -23.27
N LEU A 541 -7.73 27.39 -23.05
CA LEU A 541 -6.73 27.25 -21.97
C LEU A 541 -5.39 27.88 -22.38
N ASN A 542 -4.81 28.64 -21.46
CA ASN A 542 -3.51 29.29 -21.65
C ASN A 542 -2.51 28.82 -20.59
N PHE A 543 -1.32 28.44 -21.06
CA PHE A 543 -0.23 28.00 -20.19
C PHE A 543 0.96 28.93 -20.31
N ILE A 544 1.66 29.15 -19.19
CA ILE A 544 3.08 29.50 -19.25
C ILE A 544 3.80 28.23 -19.74
N PRO A 545 4.58 28.30 -20.84
CA PRO A 545 5.26 27.13 -21.39
C PRO A 545 6.22 26.48 -20.40
N GLY A 546 6.45 25.18 -20.57
CA GLY A 546 7.54 24.49 -19.89
C GLY A 546 8.89 24.93 -20.44
N THR A 547 9.94 24.80 -19.64
CA THR A 547 11.30 25.20 -20.06
C THR A 547 12.31 24.08 -19.88
N ARG A 548 13.36 24.12 -20.71
CA ARG A 548 14.56 23.30 -20.59
C ARG A 548 15.78 24.16 -20.93
N ALA A 549 16.79 24.14 -20.09
CA ALA A 549 17.96 25.01 -20.19
C ALA A 549 17.60 26.51 -20.29
N GLY A 550 16.46 26.90 -19.72
CA GLY A 550 15.95 28.28 -19.74
C GLY A 550 15.23 28.70 -21.03
N GLU A 551 15.04 27.81 -22.01
CA GLU A 551 14.26 28.08 -23.23
C GLU A 551 12.90 27.37 -23.18
N ASN A 552 11.89 27.97 -23.80
CA ASN A 552 10.55 27.36 -23.91
C ASN A 552 10.60 26.15 -24.85
N VAL A 553 10.00 25.04 -24.42
CA VAL A 553 9.97 23.79 -25.19
C VAL A 553 8.56 23.23 -25.25
N ASP A 554 8.27 22.48 -26.31
CA ASP A 554 7.10 21.63 -26.34
C ASP A 554 7.16 20.66 -25.15
N SER A 555 6.07 20.57 -24.42
CA SER A 555 6.01 19.99 -23.07
C SER A 555 4.69 19.23 -22.85
N TYR A 556 4.62 18.52 -21.72
CA TYR A 556 3.47 17.73 -21.35
C TYR A 556 3.05 18.03 -19.91
N LEU A 557 1.75 18.00 -19.63
CA LEU A 557 1.23 18.26 -18.29
C LEU A 557 -0.04 17.44 -18.02
N GLY A 558 -0.12 16.82 -16.84
CA GLY A 558 -1.33 16.18 -16.38
C GLY A 558 -2.43 17.21 -16.09
N PHE A 559 -3.67 16.92 -16.49
CA PHE A 559 -4.81 17.81 -16.36
C PHE A 559 -6.06 17.04 -15.93
N ARG A 560 -6.77 17.56 -14.93
CA ARG A 560 -7.94 16.91 -14.33
C ARG A 560 -9.07 17.91 -14.09
N ILE A 561 -10.29 17.48 -14.38
CA ILE A 561 -11.52 18.24 -14.12
C ILE A 561 -12.42 17.42 -13.19
N TRP A 562 -13.05 18.10 -12.22
CA TRP A 562 -14.11 17.55 -11.36
C TRP A 562 -15.38 18.37 -11.48
N LEU A 563 -16.53 17.68 -11.48
CA LEU A 563 -17.86 18.28 -11.52
C LEU A 563 -18.74 17.65 -10.44
N TRP A 564 -19.50 18.49 -9.71
CA TRP A 564 -20.46 18.04 -8.69
C TRP A 564 -21.63 19.01 -8.56
N LEU A 565 -22.69 18.60 -7.87
CA LEU A 565 -23.86 19.43 -7.60
C LEU A 565 -23.87 19.99 -6.18
N GLU A 566 -24.34 21.22 -6.02
CA GLU A 566 -24.62 21.89 -4.74
C GLU A 566 -26.01 22.54 -4.73
N GLU A 567 -26.55 22.85 -3.55
CA GLU A 567 -27.79 23.63 -3.42
C GLU A 567 -27.55 25.08 -3.86
N GLY A 568 -28.39 25.58 -4.76
CA GLY A 568 -28.43 26.96 -5.21
C GLY A 568 -29.19 27.85 -4.24
N ASN A 569 -28.83 29.14 -4.20
CA ASN A 569 -29.62 30.12 -3.47
C ASN A 569 -30.96 30.35 -4.22
N PRO A 570 -32.11 30.34 -3.53
CA PRO A 570 -33.43 30.50 -4.15
C PRO A 570 -33.71 31.90 -4.74
N THR A 571 -32.71 32.80 -4.78
CA THR A 571 -32.87 34.21 -5.17
C THR A 571 -32.02 34.64 -6.37
N ASN A 572 -31.39 33.72 -7.10
CA ASN A 572 -30.63 34.06 -8.32
C ASN A 572 -31.27 33.47 -9.58
#